data_AF-A0A0A0JET9-F1
#
_entry.id   AF-A0A0A0JET9-F1
#
_cell.length_a   1.000
_cell.length_b   1.000
_cell.length_c   1.000
_cell.angle_alpha   90.00
_cell.angle_beta   90.00
_cell.angle_gamma   90.00
#
_symmetry.space_group_name_H-M   'P 1'
#
loop_
_entity.id
_entity.type
_entity.pdbx_description
1 polymer ?
#
loop_
_entity_poly.entity_id
_entity_poly.type
_entity_poly.pdbx_seq_one_letter_code
_entity_poly.pdbx_strand_id
1 'polypeptide(L)'
;MLRGVRRRPPTVARKVGLPSRPKLLRRIEARRGVSYSRHAIDVVQTGEFDTWIRKLKDRQGKLRILKRIDRLANGNPGDVAPVGRGVSELRLNVGPGYRVYYLQDGDALVLLLCGGDKSTQSNDIEQAHKLAEEWRADQQDGKQRPR
;
A
#
# COMPACT_ATOMS: atom_id res chain seq x y z
N MET A 1 -40.45 56.55 -29.31
CA MET A 1 -39.64 56.70 -30.53
C MET A 1 -38.15 56.56 -30.19
N LEU A 2 -37.32 56.17 -31.16
CA LEU A 2 -35.89 55.88 -31.00
C LEU A 2 -34.99 57.12 -31.19
N ARG A 3 -33.78 57.10 -30.57
CA ARG A 3 -32.45 57.68 -30.95
C ARG A 3 -31.65 57.95 -29.66
N GLY A 4 -30.31 57.88 -29.61
CA GLY A 4 -29.34 57.44 -30.62
C GLY A 4 -27.89 57.91 -30.31
N VAL A 5 -26.98 56.95 -30.15
CA VAL A 5 -25.51 57.03 -30.45
C VAL A 5 -24.57 57.98 -29.66
N ARG A 6 -23.89 57.39 -28.67
CA ARG A 6 -22.42 57.36 -28.39
C ARG A 6 -21.49 58.54 -28.81
N ARG A 7 -20.61 58.95 -27.88
CA ARG A 7 -19.14 59.13 -28.09
C ARG A 7 -18.34 58.62 -26.86
N ARG A 8 -17.04 58.32 -27.08
CA ARG A 8 -15.99 57.74 -26.18
C ARG A 8 -14.61 58.15 -26.77
N PRO A 9 -13.44 57.91 -26.13
CA PRO A 9 -13.08 57.63 -24.71
C PRO A 9 -12.07 58.76 -24.25
N PRO A 10 -10.86 58.58 -23.67
CA PRO A 10 -10.28 57.55 -22.77
C PRO A 10 -9.47 58.07 -21.53
N THR A 11 -9.20 57.15 -20.58
CA THR A 11 -8.06 57.12 -19.60
C THR A 11 -7.93 58.21 -18.50
N VAL A 12 -7.42 57.95 -17.28
CA VAL A 12 -6.57 56.85 -16.73
C VAL A 12 -7.16 56.26 -15.42
N ALA A 13 -6.79 55.02 -15.07
CA ALA A 13 -7.26 54.28 -13.88
C ALA A 13 -6.24 54.19 -12.73
N ARG A 14 -6.69 53.88 -11.50
CA ARG A 14 -5.94 53.09 -10.50
C ARG A 14 -6.89 52.32 -9.54
N LYS A 15 -6.36 51.29 -8.87
CA LYS A 15 -7.04 50.05 -8.40
C LYS A 15 -7.67 50.08 -6.98
N VAL A 16 -8.82 49.39 -6.84
CA VAL A 16 -9.18 48.26 -5.90
C VAL A 16 -8.73 48.32 -4.42
N GLY A 17 -9.54 47.98 -3.39
CA GLY A 17 -10.91 47.42 -3.36
C GLY A 17 -11.46 47.09 -1.94
N LEU A 18 -12.68 46.54 -1.89
CA LEU A 18 -13.50 46.18 -0.70
C LEU A 18 -13.20 44.75 -0.14
N PRO A 19 -13.91 44.21 0.88
CA PRO A 19 -14.21 44.69 2.24
C PRO A 19 -13.95 43.57 3.30
N SER A 20 -14.36 43.72 4.58
CA SER A 20 -14.59 42.55 5.47
C SER A 20 -15.56 42.75 6.64
N ARG A 21 -16.55 41.85 6.71
CA ARG A 21 -17.49 41.44 7.80
C ARG A 21 -17.95 40.01 7.43
N PRO A 22 -18.51 39.16 8.33
CA PRO A 22 -18.69 39.28 9.78
C PRO A 22 -18.19 38.03 10.58
N LYS A 23 -18.48 37.99 11.89
CA LYS A 23 -18.31 36.82 12.78
C LYS A 23 -19.37 35.74 12.53
N LEU A 24 -19.06 34.46 12.74
CA LEU A 24 -20.05 33.44 13.15
C LEU A 24 -19.42 32.32 13.99
N LEU A 25 -20.13 31.91 15.05
CA LEU A 25 -19.76 30.79 15.93
C LEU A 25 -20.06 29.44 15.25
N ARG A 26 -19.23 28.41 15.51
CA ARG A 26 -19.65 27.00 15.38
C ARG A 26 -19.27 26.17 16.60
N ARG A 27 -20.30 25.82 17.35
CA ARG A 27 -20.37 24.80 18.40
C ARG A 27 -20.03 23.44 17.79
N ILE A 28 -18.95 22.78 18.24
CA ILE A 28 -18.56 21.45 17.75
C ILE A 28 -19.37 20.38 18.49
N GLU A 29 -20.59 20.14 18.01
CA GLU A 29 -21.38 18.96 18.39
C GLU A 29 -21.30 17.91 17.29
N ALA A 30 -20.33 17.01 17.43
CA ALA A 30 -20.35 15.71 16.79
C ALA A 30 -19.48 14.72 17.60
N ARG A 31 -20.11 13.99 18.53
CA ARG A 31 -19.55 12.73 19.05
C ARG A 31 -19.57 11.68 17.93
N ARG A 32 -18.70 11.81 16.93
CA ARG A 32 -18.36 10.69 16.05
C ARG A 32 -17.33 9.86 16.79
N GLY A 33 -17.73 8.67 17.26
CA GLY A 33 -16.77 7.68 17.71
C GLY A 33 -15.83 7.36 16.55
N VAL A 34 -14.53 7.59 16.73
CA VAL A 34 -13.54 7.13 15.77
C VAL A 34 -13.39 5.63 15.98
N SER A 35 -13.99 4.83 15.09
CA SER A 35 -13.82 3.39 15.10
C SER A 35 -12.42 3.05 14.60
N TYR A 36 -11.48 2.93 15.54
CA TYR A 36 -10.17 2.33 15.27
C TYR A 36 -10.31 0.82 15.15
N SER A 37 -10.94 0.35 14.07
CA SER A 37 -10.82 -1.05 13.73
C SER A 37 -9.41 -1.29 13.19
N ARG A 38 -8.48 -1.60 14.12
CA ARG A 38 -7.24 -2.29 13.78
C ARG A 38 -7.68 -3.68 13.29
N HIS A 39 -7.94 -3.80 11.99
CA HIS A 39 -8.08 -5.11 11.36
C HIS A 39 -6.73 -5.81 11.58
N ALA A 40 -6.77 -6.90 12.35
CA ALA A 40 -5.62 -7.77 12.48
C ALA A 40 -5.47 -8.48 11.13
N ILE A 41 -4.41 -8.13 10.40
CA ILE A 41 -4.12 -8.78 9.13
C ILE A 41 -3.46 -10.12 9.44
N ASP A 42 -4.07 -11.21 8.98
CA ASP A 42 -3.56 -12.56 9.18
C ASP A 42 -2.32 -12.78 8.30
N VAL A 43 -1.21 -13.22 8.91
CA VAL A 43 0.04 -13.48 8.17
C VAL A 43 0.11 -14.96 7.80
N VAL A 44 -0.09 -15.25 6.51
CA VAL A 44 0.00 -16.61 5.94
C VAL A 44 1.37 -16.79 5.27
N GLN A 45 1.92 -18.00 5.31
CA GLN A 45 3.20 -18.35 4.71
C GLN A 45 3.03 -19.57 3.80
N THR A 46 3.61 -19.50 2.60
CA THR A 46 3.79 -20.66 1.73
C THR A 46 4.84 -21.63 2.29
N GLY A 47 4.88 -22.85 1.75
CA GLY A 47 5.94 -23.82 2.08
C GLY A 47 7.33 -23.33 1.67
N GLU A 48 7.43 -22.56 0.59
CA GLU A 48 8.66 -21.96 0.07
C GLU A 48 9.23 -20.92 1.04
N PHE A 49 8.39 -19.99 1.52
CA PHE A 49 8.81 -18.99 2.50
C PHE A 49 9.24 -19.65 3.82
N ASP A 50 8.43 -20.55 4.37
CA ASP A 50 8.74 -21.26 5.62
C ASP A 50 10.04 -22.09 5.51
N THR A 51 10.19 -22.84 4.41
CA THR A 51 11.41 -23.61 4.13
C THR A 51 12.64 -22.71 4.03
N TRP A 52 12.53 -21.58 3.33
CA TRP A 52 13.64 -20.64 3.17
C TRP A 52 14.03 -20.00 4.51
N ILE A 53 13.05 -19.47 5.27
CA ILE A 53 13.33 -18.77 6.54
C ILE A 53 13.84 -19.73 7.62
N ARG A 54 13.47 -21.03 7.57
CA ARG A 54 14.07 -22.08 8.41
C ARG A 54 15.53 -22.37 8.05
N LYS A 55 15.86 -22.45 6.76
CA LYS A 55 17.22 -22.74 6.27
C LYS A 55 18.19 -21.56 6.34
N LEU A 56 17.69 -20.33 6.51
CA LEU A 56 18.53 -19.12 6.57
C LEU A 56 19.51 -19.14 7.76
N LYS A 57 20.82 -19.22 7.45
CA LYS A 57 21.92 -19.21 8.43
C LYS A 57 22.17 -17.84 9.08
N ASP A 58 21.87 -16.74 8.39
CA ASP A 58 22.00 -15.39 8.96
C ASP A 58 20.89 -15.14 9.99
N ARG A 59 21.24 -15.32 11.27
CA ARG A 59 20.34 -15.09 12.41
C ARG A 59 19.92 -13.63 12.54
N GLN A 60 20.77 -12.67 12.16
CA GLN A 60 20.46 -11.25 12.27
C GLN A 60 19.57 -10.79 11.12
N GLY A 61 19.86 -11.24 9.89
CA GLY A 61 18.99 -11.12 8.73
C GLY A 61 17.59 -11.68 9.02
N LYS A 62 17.51 -12.91 9.53
CA LYS A 62 16.25 -13.56 9.94
C LYS A 62 15.42 -12.71 10.90
N LEU A 63 16.03 -12.21 11.98
CA LEU A 63 15.33 -11.35 12.96
C LEU A 63 14.84 -10.04 12.33
N ARG A 64 15.63 -9.43 11.43
CA ARG A 64 15.25 -8.20 10.73
C ARG A 64 14.12 -8.43 9.71
N ILE A 65 14.11 -9.57 9.01
CA ILE A 65 13.02 -9.98 8.10
C ILE A 65 11.71 -10.13 8.89
N LEU A 66 11.70 -10.94 9.96
CA LEU A 66 10.50 -11.17 10.78
C LEU A 66 9.95 -9.86 11.38
N LYS A 67 10.83 -9.00 11.91
CA LYS A 67 10.44 -7.67 12.41
C LYS A 67 9.90 -6.74 11.32
N ARG A 68 10.26 -6.96 10.05
CA ARG A 68 9.76 -6.15 8.93
C ARG A 68 8.40 -6.62 8.44
N ILE A 69 8.17 -7.94 8.45
CA ILE A 69 6.87 -8.58 8.22
C ILE A 69 5.85 -8.13 9.26
N ASP A 70 6.21 -8.20 10.55
CA ASP A 70 5.36 -7.72 11.66
C ASP A 70 4.94 -6.25 11.45
N ARG A 71 5.88 -5.37 11.07
CA ARG A 71 5.56 -3.98 10.71
C ARG A 71 4.65 -3.86 9.49
N LEU A 72 4.85 -4.68 8.46
CA LEU A 72 4.03 -4.68 7.26
C LEU A 72 2.58 -5.09 7.58
N ALA A 73 2.38 -6.16 8.35
CA ALA A 73 1.07 -6.60 8.82
C ALA A 73 0.38 -5.56 9.73
N ASN A 74 1.15 -4.79 10.50
CA ASN A 74 0.66 -3.64 11.28
C ASN A 74 0.51 -2.34 10.45
N GLY A 75 0.45 -2.42 9.10
CA GLY A 75 0.20 -1.27 8.23
C GLY A 75 1.39 -0.32 8.02
N ASN A 76 2.62 -0.74 8.34
CA ASN A 76 3.85 0.03 8.14
C ASN A 76 4.78 -0.63 7.10
N PRO A 77 4.45 -0.54 5.79
CA PRO A 77 5.20 -1.18 4.71
C PRO A 77 6.60 -0.59 4.54
N GLY A 78 6.75 0.74 4.58
CA GLY A 78 7.97 1.47 4.22
C GLY A 78 8.47 1.10 2.82
N ASP A 79 9.72 0.62 2.70
CA ASP A 79 10.34 0.33 1.40
C ASP A 79 9.76 -0.94 0.74
N VAL A 80 8.71 -0.76 -0.04
CA VAL A 80 8.04 -1.78 -0.87
C VAL A 80 7.92 -1.30 -2.32
N ALA A 81 7.85 -2.24 -3.27
CA ALA A 81 7.56 -1.94 -4.68
C ALA A 81 6.64 -3.02 -5.28
N PRO A 82 5.65 -2.66 -6.13
CA PRO A 82 4.90 -3.65 -6.88
C PRO A 82 5.80 -4.30 -7.94
N VAL A 83 5.69 -5.62 -8.11
CA VAL A 83 6.42 -6.39 -9.16
C VAL A 83 5.49 -6.98 -10.22
N GLY A 84 4.20 -6.65 -10.18
CA GLY A 84 3.19 -7.12 -11.14
C GLY A 84 2.30 -8.24 -10.60
N ARG A 85 1.22 -8.57 -11.33
CA ARG A 85 0.24 -9.64 -10.99
C ARG A 85 -0.30 -9.61 -9.54
N GLY A 86 -0.39 -8.42 -8.94
CA GLY A 86 -0.81 -8.23 -7.54
C GLY A 86 0.23 -8.64 -6.49
N VAL A 87 1.47 -8.90 -6.89
CA VAL A 87 2.61 -9.22 -6.00
C VAL A 87 3.42 -7.95 -5.75
N SER A 88 3.92 -7.82 -4.51
CA SER A 88 4.81 -6.75 -4.07
C SER A 88 6.11 -7.33 -3.48
N GLU A 89 7.20 -6.61 -3.67
CA GLU A 89 8.52 -6.86 -3.08
C GLU A 89 8.74 -5.92 -1.89
N LEU A 90 8.96 -6.48 -0.69
CA LEU A 90 9.45 -5.78 0.48
C LEU A 90 10.98 -5.82 0.50
N ARG A 91 11.61 -4.64 0.53
CA ARG A 91 13.05 -4.48 0.35
C ARG A 91 13.77 -4.27 1.67
N LEU A 92 14.77 -5.12 1.96
CA LEU A 92 15.59 -5.02 3.16
C LEU A 92 17.07 -4.86 2.78
N ASN A 93 17.64 -3.69 3.07
CA ASN A 93 19.06 -3.40 2.84
C ASN A 93 19.91 -3.91 4.01
N VAL A 94 19.85 -5.23 4.27
CA VAL A 94 20.53 -5.91 5.38
C VAL A 94 21.06 -7.27 4.91
N GLY A 95 22.21 -7.70 5.45
CA GLY A 95 22.91 -8.88 4.94
C GLY A 95 23.23 -8.71 3.43
N PRO A 96 22.93 -9.70 2.58
CA PRO A 96 23.12 -9.60 1.13
C PRO A 96 22.08 -8.71 0.42
N GLY A 97 21.04 -8.24 1.13
CA GLY A 97 19.98 -7.40 0.57
C GLY A 97 18.65 -8.12 0.32
N TYR A 98 18.14 -8.81 1.35
CA TYR A 98 16.93 -9.65 1.27
C TYR A 98 15.71 -8.97 0.64
N ARG A 99 14.89 -9.78 -0.04
CA ARG A 99 13.63 -9.40 -0.70
C ARG A 99 12.53 -10.37 -0.30
N VAL A 100 11.48 -9.90 0.37
CA VAL A 100 10.30 -10.74 0.67
C VAL A 100 9.22 -10.43 -0.34
N TYR A 101 8.76 -11.43 -1.08
CA TYR A 101 7.67 -11.29 -2.04
C TYR A 101 6.37 -11.71 -1.37
N TYR A 102 5.35 -10.89 -1.52
CA TYR A 102 4.06 -11.08 -0.85
C TYR A 102 2.90 -10.58 -1.72
N LEU A 103 1.70 -11.05 -1.41
CA LEU A 103 0.45 -10.46 -1.89
C LEU A 103 -0.47 -10.14 -0.69
N GLN A 104 -1.44 -9.27 -0.93
CA GLN A 104 -2.55 -9.01 -0.01
C GLN A 104 -3.81 -9.63 -0.61
N ASP A 105 -4.51 -10.48 0.15
CA ASP A 105 -5.76 -11.14 -0.23
C ASP A 105 -6.81 -10.89 0.86
N GLY A 106 -7.63 -9.86 0.68
CA GLY A 106 -8.52 -9.35 1.74
C GLY A 106 -7.71 -8.95 2.98
N ASP A 107 -8.08 -9.50 4.13
CA ASP A 107 -7.38 -9.30 5.42
C ASP A 107 -6.18 -10.26 5.62
N ALA A 108 -5.75 -11.00 4.60
CA ALA A 108 -4.56 -11.86 4.67
C ALA A 108 -3.34 -11.25 3.96
N LEU A 109 -2.21 -11.21 4.66
CA LEU A 109 -0.88 -10.93 4.13
C LEU A 109 -0.18 -12.26 3.83
N VAL A 110 -0.11 -12.63 2.55
CA VAL A 110 0.43 -13.93 2.11
C VAL A 110 1.88 -13.77 1.70
N LEU A 111 2.80 -14.40 2.44
CA LEU A 111 4.24 -14.39 2.19
C LEU A 111 4.58 -15.55 1.24
N LEU A 112 5.04 -15.20 0.04
CA LEU A 112 5.20 -16.13 -1.09
C LEU A 112 6.59 -16.77 -1.12
N LEU A 113 7.65 -15.96 -1.04
CA LEU A 113 9.04 -16.43 -0.88
C LEU A 113 9.94 -15.29 -0.41
N CYS A 114 11.20 -15.61 -0.12
CA CYS A 114 12.22 -14.60 0.13
C CYS A 114 13.46 -14.85 -0.75
N GLY A 115 13.85 -13.85 -1.53
CA GLY A 115 15.12 -13.80 -2.25
C GLY A 115 16.26 -13.35 -1.34
N GLY A 116 17.45 -13.89 -1.59
CA GLY A 116 18.68 -13.62 -0.83
C GLY A 116 19.77 -12.89 -1.60
N ASP A 117 19.61 -12.70 -2.91
CA ASP A 117 20.59 -12.04 -3.78
C ASP A 117 19.82 -11.21 -4.83
N LYS A 118 20.43 -10.11 -5.30
CA LYS A 118 19.92 -9.35 -6.45
C LYS A 118 20.13 -10.10 -7.76
N SER A 119 21.13 -10.98 -7.84
CA SER A 119 21.41 -11.76 -9.05
C SER A 119 20.27 -12.72 -9.42
N THR A 120 19.49 -13.18 -8.43
CA THR A 120 18.35 -14.08 -8.61
C THR A 120 17.00 -13.36 -8.74
N GLN A 121 16.97 -12.03 -8.62
CA GLN A 121 15.74 -11.25 -8.45
C GLN A 121 14.67 -11.54 -9.53
N SER A 122 15.05 -11.65 -10.81
CA SER A 122 14.11 -11.96 -11.88
C SER A 122 13.45 -13.33 -11.70
N ASN A 123 14.24 -14.35 -11.37
CA ASN A 123 13.74 -15.71 -11.11
C ASN A 123 12.87 -15.76 -9.86
N ASP A 124 13.24 -15.00 -8.83
CA ASP A 124 12.48 -14.86 -7.58
C ASP A 124 11.10 -14.19 -7.84
N ILE A 125 11.04 -13.17 -8.72
CA ILE A 125 9.78 -12.53 -9.14
C ILE A 125 8.91 -13.51 -9.93
N GLU A 126 9.48 -14.24 -10.89
CA GLU A 126 8.75 -15.24 -11.67
C GLU A 126 8.17 -16.36 -10.79
N GLN A 127 8.94 -16.85 -9.81
CA GLN A 127 8.45 -17.84 -8.87
C GLN A 127 7.37 -17.26 -7.93
N ALA A 128 7.50 -16.00 -7.50
CA ALA A 128 6.47 -15.35 -6.69
C ALA A 128 5.15 -15.16 -7.46
N HIS A 129 5.21 -14.93 -8.78
CA HIS A 129 4.01 -14.92 -9.62
C HIS A 129 3.31 -16.28 -9.69
N LYS A 130 4.06 -17.39 -9.82
CA LYS A 130 3.48 -18.75 -9.83
C LYS A 130 2.79 -19.07 -8.51
N LEU A 131 3.47 -18.86 -7.37
CA LEU A 131 2.90 -19.08 -6.04
C LEU A 131 1.67 -18.20 -5.78
N ALA A 132 1.64 -16.97 -6.34
CA ALA A 132 0.48 -16.08 -6.27
C ALA A 132 -0.70 -16.54 -7.15
N GLU A 133 -0.45 -17.28 -8.23
CA GLU A 133 -1.47 -17.88 -9.09
C GLU A 133 -2.02 -19.16 -8.44
N GLU A 134 -1.14 -20.02 -7.91
CA GLU A 134 -1.48 -21.23 -7.14
C GLU A 134 -2.35 -20.89 -5.92
N TRP A 135 -1.92 -19.93 -5.08
CA TRP A 135 -2.72 -19.45 -3.93
C TRP A 135 -4.16 -19.06 -4.34
N ARG A 136 -4.31 -18.35 -5.47
CA ARG A 136 -5.63 -17.89 -5.94
C ARG A 136 -6.47 -19.03 -6.50
N ALA A 137 -5.87 -20.10 -7.02
CA ALA A 137 -6.59 -21.28 -7.49
C ALA A 137 -7.16 -22.08 -6.31
N ASP A 138 -6.35 -22.37 -5.28
CA ASP A 138 -6.77 -23.10 -4.08
C ASP A 138 -7.98 -22.41 -3.38
N GLN A 139 -7.96 -21.08 -3.34
CA GLN A 139 -9.01 -20.25 -2.74
C GLN A 139 -10.33 -20.23 -3.56
N GLN A 140 -10.30 -20.67 -4.81
CA GLN A 140 -11.50 -20.85 -5.66
C GLN A 140 -12.06 -22.27 -5.50
N ASP A 141 -11.22 -23.30 -5.55
CA ASP A 141 -11.64 -24.69 -5.34
C ASP A 141 -12.27 -24.92 -3.96
N GLY A 142 -11.77 -24.23 -2.93
CA GLY A 142 -12.36 -24.22 -1.59
C GLY A 142 -13.79 -23.65 -1.52
N LYS A 143 -14.18 -22.77 -2.46
CA LYS A 143 -15.54 -22.20 -2.56
C LYS A 143 -16.48 -23.04 -3.44
N GLN A 144 -15.95 -23.93 -4.27
CA GLN A 144 -16.70 -24.67 -5.28
C GLN A 144 -17.40 -25.94 -4.76
N ARG A 145 -17.10 -26.39 -3.53
CA ARG A 145 -17.69 -27.62 -2.96
C ARG A 145 -19.16 -27.40 -2.54
N PRO A 146 -20.14 -28.06 -3.18
CA PRO A 146 -21.52 -28.06 -2.68
C PRO A 146 -21.61 -28.85 -1.36
N ARG A 147 -22.56 -28.46 -0.51
CA ARG A 147 -23.02 -29.26 0.64
C ARG A 147 -24.13 -30.21 0.22
#